data_AF-A0A2E3N057-F1
#
_entry.id   AF-A0A2E3N057-F1
#
_cell.length_a   1.000
_cell.length_b   1.000
_cell.length_c   1.000
_cell.angle_alpha   90.00
_cell.angle_beta   90.00
_cell.angle_gamma   90.00
#
_symmetry.space_group_name_H-M   'P 1'
#
loop_
_entity.id
_entity.type
_entity.pdbx_description
1 polymer ?
#
loop_
_entity_poly.entity_id
_entity_poly.type
_entity_poly.pdbx_seq_one_letter_code
_entity_poly.pdbx_strand_id
1 'polypeptide(L)'
;MKKILLFTFSLIIVFASLSQGQIDNGDMESWSSNDEPDNWNSFLSANGTWSAFAGDQCEPSSETRPGSNGTKSCRIFSNAVLGTVANGNVTLGRIHMGSTNPTSSDNYNKTVTGNSNFSQALTDKPDSIVYWVKFTPNGGNGNARMKATLHTDYDYRDPEDASSSSAVVATAVDNYPSTQGNWERHSIAFNYSGPATDNAYILVTFTTNEVGGQGNDNDEVLIDDIELIYNSNNIENLISSDDINVSIDNFTNQIYFNSKIDLNGVYKVYNSVGQIVQSGEISNTVCFEKEPGIYFVHLNANNKVYSFEIFKN
;
A
#
# COMPACT_ATOMS: atom_id res chain seq x y z
N MET A 1 -1.58 62.81 13.42
CA MET A 1 -2.12 61.59 12.78
C MET A 1 -1.03 60.53 12.74
N LYS A 2 -1.04 59.57 13.66
CA LYS A 2 -0.07 58.45 13.68
C LYS A 2 -0.72 57.25 12.98
N LYS A 3 -0.16 56.82 11.85
CA LYS A 3 -0.58 55.60 11.15
C LYS A 3 0.14 54.42 11.81
N ILE A 4 -0.58 53.58 12.54
CA ILE A 4 -0.06 52.31 13.05
C ILE A 4 -0.32 51.28 11.95
N LEU A 5 0.74 50.78 11.32
CA LEU A 5 0.67 49.64 10.40
C LEU A 5 0.52 48.36 11.24
N LEU A 6 -0.64 47.71 11.11
CA LEU A 6 -0.87 46.37 11.63
C LEU A 6 -0.25 45.37 10.64
N PHE A 7 0.81 44.67 11.06
CA PHE A 7 1.31 43.50 10.34
C PHE A 7 0.59 42.27 10.87
N THR A 8 -0.32 41.70 10.08
CA THR A 8 -0.93 40.39 10.33
C THR A 8 0.05 39.30 9.88
N PHE A 9 0.62 38.58 10.84
CA PHE A 9 1.43 37.39 10.61
C PHE A 9 0.46 36.21 10.44
N SER A 10 0.22 35.76 9.19
CA SER A 10 -0.55 34.55 8.93
C SER A 10 0.35 33.33 9.15
N LEU A 11 0.12 32.58 10.22
CA LEU A 11 0.79 31.32 10.50
C LEU A 11 0.21 30.25 9.58
N ILE A 12 0.94 29.86 8.52
CA ILE A 12 0.57 28.72 7.67
C ILE A 12 0.96 27.45 8.41
N ILE A 13 -0.02 26.73 8.95
CA ILE A 13 0.16 25.38 9.47
C ILE A 13 0.13 24.43 8.28
N VAL A 14 1.29 23.90 7.89
CA VAL A 14 1.38 22.81 6.92
C VAL A 14 0.98 21.53 7.64
N PHE A 15 -0.22 21.03 7.36
CA PHE A 15 -0.56 19.65 7.68
C PHE A 15 0.19 18.75 6.69
N ALA A 16 1.25 18.10 7.14
CA ALA A 16 1.80 16.96 6.42
C ALA A 16 0.82 15.80 6.58
N SER A 17 -0.04 15.59 5.59
CA SER A 17 -0.78 14.33 5.47
C SER A 17 0.24 13.24 5.17
N LEU A 18 0.46 12.32 6.10
CA LEU A 18 1.13 11.05 5.82
C LEU A 18 0.18 10.26 4.89
N SER A 19 0.37 10.39 3.58
CA SER A 19 -0.29 9.50 2.61
C SER A 19 0.37 8.13 2.73
N GLN A 20 -0.42 7.08 2.84
CA GLN A 20 0.08 5.72 2.68
C GLN A 20 0.56 5.53 1.24
N GLY A 21 1.66 4.82 1.06
CA GLY A 21 2.23 4.48 -0.23
C GLY A 21 1.30 3.58 -1.04
N GLN A 22 1.21 3.85 -2.34
CA GLN A 22 0.57 2.97 -3.31
C GLN A 22 1.57 2.55 -4.38
N ILE A 23 1.18 1.58 -5.20
CA ILE A 23 1.97 1.19 -6.37
C ILE A 23 1.71 2.21 -7.49
N ASP A 24 2.78 2.77 -8.06
CA ASP A 24 2.64 3.73 -9.14
C ASP A 24 2.11 3.03 -10.41
N ASN A 25 1.18 3.69 -11.10
CA ASN A 25 0.46 3.16 -12.27
C ASN A 25 -0.17 1.77 -12.00
N GLY A 26 -0.67 1.54 -10.78
CA GLY A 26 -1.45 0.34 -10.44
C GLY A 26 -2.78 0.26 -11.20
N ASP A 27 -3.29 1.38 -11.70
CA ASP A 27 -4.49 1.48 -12.54
C ASP A 27 -4.25 1.15 -14.03
N MET A 28 -2.99 0.93 -14.45
CA MET A 28 -2.64 0.50 -15.81
C MET A 28 -3.08 1.46 -16.93
N GLU A 29 -3.17 2.77 -16.66
CA GLU A 29 -3.62 3.77 -17.64
C GLU A 29 -2.46 4.43 -18.41
N SER A 30 -1.27 4.46 -17.80
CA SER A 30 -0.07 5.10 -18.35
C SER A 30 0.83 4.07 -19.03
N TRP A 31 1.25 4.36 -20.27
CA TRP A 31 1.99 3.44 -21.11
C TRP A 31 3.07 4.17 -21.89
N SER A 32 4.25 3.59 -21.92
CA SER A 32 5.37 4.11 -22.68
C SER A 32 5.25 3.71 -24.16
N SER A 33 6.06 4.31 -25.03
CA SER A 33 6.04 4.01 -26.48
C SER A 33 6.57 2.62 -26.84
N ASN A 34 7.00 1.82 -25.85
CA ASN A 34 7.51 0.47 -26.02
C ASN A 34 6.48 -0.62 -25.66
N ASP A 35 5.19 -0.28 -25.56
CA ASP A 35 4.09 -1.20 -25.21
C ASP A 35 4.16 -1.79 -23.79
N GLU A 36 5.08 -1.32 -22.93
CA GLU A 36 5.09 -1.63 -21.49
C GLU A 36 4.37 -0.52 -20.68
N PRO A 37 3.61 -0.87 -19.62
CA PRO A 37 2.99 0.13 -18.75
C PRO A 37 4.06 0.94 -18.03
N ASP A 38 3.87 2.26 -17.90
CA ASP A 38 4.82 3.09 -17.14
C ASP A 38 4.99 2.54 -15.71
N ASN A 39 6.21 2.56 -15.17
CA ASN A 39 6.61 1.97 -13.87
C ASN A 39 6.58 0.43 -13.78
N TRP A 40 6.02 -0.26 -14.78
CA TRP A 40 6.07 -1.71 -14.90
C TRP A 40 6.96 -2.12 -16.08
N ASN A 41 7.47 -3.34 -16.04
CA ASN A 41 8.44 -3.83 -17.00
C ASN A 41 8.08 -5.26 -17.42
N SER A 42 8.37 -5.56 -18.67
CA SER A 42 8.21 -6.87 -19.28
C SER A 42 9.50 -7.23 -20.01
N PHE A 43 9.40 -8.04 -21.06
CA PHE A 43 10.54 -8.56 -21.78
C PHE A 43 11.27 -7.51 -22.64
N LEU A 44 10.62 -6.42 -23.04
CA LEU A 44 11.23 -5.41 -23.90
C LEU A 44 12.27 -4.55 -23.16
N SER A 45 12.13 -4.42 -21.84
CA SER A 45 13.12 -3.77 -20.96
C SER A 45 14.04 -4.77 -20.22
N ALA A 46 13.94 -6.06 -20.52
CA ALA A 46 14.75 -7.11 -19.90
C ALA A 46 16.26 -6.93 -20.11
N ASN A 47 17.06 -7.62 -19.29
CA ASN A 47 18.50 -7.80 -19.53
C ASN A 47 18.89 -9.28 -19.48
N GLY A 48 20.18 -9.56 -19.59
CA GLY A 48 20.73 -10.92 -19.56
C GLY A 48 21.23 -11.38 -20.93
N THR A 49 21.85 -12.54 -20.96
CA THR A 49 22.50 -13.09 -22.16
C THR A 49 21.55 -13.23 -23.35
N TRP A 50 20.25 -13.48 -23.07
CA TRP A 50 19.25 -13.76 -24.09
C TRP A 50 18.26 -12.63 -24.33
N SER A 51 18.44 -11.45 -23.71
CA SER A 51 17.48 -10.34 -23.85
C SER A 51 17.38 -9.78 -25.27
N ALA A 52 18.39 -9.98 -26.11
CA ALA A 52 18.33 -9.61 -27.53
C ALA A 52 17.31 -10.43 -28.35
N PHE A 53 16.79 -11.53 -27.79
CA PHE A 53 15.75 -12.38 -28.38
C PHE A 53 14.38 -12.19 -27.71
N ALA A 54 14.26 -11.19 -26.83
CA ALA A 54 13.00 -10.84 -26.20
C ALA A 54 11.93 -10.54 -27.26
N GLY A 55 10.75 -11.12 -27.08
CA GLY A 55 9.54 -10.74 -27.78
C GLY A 55 8.67 -9.90 -26.85
N ASP A 56 7.74 -9.17 -27.44
CA ASP A 56 6.70 -8.52 -26.66
C ASP A 56 5.76 -9.57 -26.03
N GLN A 57 5.35 -9.31 -24.79
CA GLN A 57 4.53 -10.18 -23.94
C GLN A 57 3.60 -9.39 -23.02
N CYS A 58 3.47 -8.08 -23.24
CA CYS A 58 2.40 -7.29 -22.63
C CYS A 58 1.95 -6.15 -23.56
N GLU A 59 0.69 -5.76 -23.48
CA GLU A 59 0.16 -4.64 -24.28
C GLU A 59 -1.04 -3.98 -23.58
N PRO A 60 -1.36 -2.71 -23.92
CA PRO A 60 -2.58 -2.08 -23.44
C PRO A 60 -3.80 -2.75 -24.05
N SER A 61 -4.76 -3.13 -23.21
CA SER A 61 -6.06 -3.63 -23.64
C SER A 61 -7.16 -2.61 -23.34
N SER A 62 -8.12 -2.46 -24.26
CA SER A 62 -9.33 -1.67 -24.01
C SER A 62 -10.40 -2.43 -23.21
N GLU A 63 -10.14 -3.69 -22.85
CA GLU A 63 -11.03 -4.44 -21.97
C GLU A 63 -10.71 -4.10 -20.51
N THR A 64 -11.62 -3.41 -19.82
CA THR A 64 -11.46 -3.02 -18.41
C THR A 64 -12.39 -3.82 -17.51
N ARG A 65 -12.07 -3.90 -16.22
CA ARG A 65 -12.96 -4.55 -15.25
C ARG A 65 -14.30 -3.80 -15.11
N PRO A 66 -15.38 -4.47 -14.67
CA PRO A 66 -16.68 -3.81 -14.45
C PRO A 66 -16.60 -2.63 -13.48
N GLY A 67 -17.07 -1.47 -13.92
CA GLY A 67 -17.09 -0.25 -13.12
C GLY A 67 -15.73 0.43 -12.96
N SER A 68 -14.73 0.09 -13.80
CA SER A 68 -13.47 0.83 -13.85
C SER A 68 -13.74 2.28 -14.26
N ASN A 69 -12.98 3.21 -13.68
CA ASN A 69 -12.93 4.60 -14.13
C ASN A 69 -11.88 4.78 -15.24
N GLY A 70 -10.99 3.80 -15.40
CA GLY A 70 -9.97 3.73 -16.43
C GLY A 70 -10.52 3.32 -17.79
N THR A 71 -9.67 3.41 -18.79
CA THR A 71 -9.97 3.03 -20.18
C THR A 71 -9.09 1.90 -20.70
N LYS A 72 -8.12 1.48 -19.89
CA LYS A 72 -7.14 0.48 -20.23
C LYS A 72 -6.98 -0.55 -19.12
N SER A 73 -6.47 -1.70 -19.49
CA SER A 73 -5.91 -2.69 -18.59
C SER A 73 -4.61 -3.22 -19.20
N CYS A 74 -3.81 -3.94 -18.42
CA CYS A 74 -2.62 -4.59 -18.94
C CYS A 74 -2.94 -6.03 -19.34
N ARG A 75 -2.80 -6.33 -20.63
CA ARG A 75 -2.86 -7.69 -21.16
C ARG A 75 -1.45 -8.28 -21.13
N ILE A 76 -1.29 -9.41 -20.47
CA ILE A 76 -0.04 -10.16 -20.35
C ILE A 76 -0.25 -11.48 -21.07
N PHE A 77 0.66 -11.86 -21.95
CA PHE A 77 0.51 -13.08 -22.75
C PHE A 77 1.81 -13.88 -22.88
N SER A 78 1.67 -15.20 -22.88
CA SER A 78 2.77 -16.11 -23.20
C SER A 78 3.06 -16.12 -24.69
N ASN A 79 4.32 -16.33 -25.04
CA ASN A 79 4.80 -16.31 -26.42
C ASN A 79 5.83 -17.42 -26.66
N ALA A 80 5.72 -18.12 -27.78
CA ALA A 80 6.68 -19.12 -28.22
C ALA A 80 7.94 -18.46 -28.81
N VAL A 81 9.03 -18.46 -28.05
CA VAL A 81 10.34 -17.95 -28.46
C VAL A 81 11.29 -19.11 -28.70
N LEU A 82 11.84 -19.22 -29.92
CA LEU A 82 12.78 -20.28 -30.31
C LEU A 82 12.25 -21.72 -30.03
N GLY A 83 10.94 -21.94 -30.15
CA GLY A 83 10.29 -23.23 -29.94
C GLY A 83 10.00 -23.59 -28.48
N THR A 84 10.25 -22.66 -27.55
CA THR A 84 9.91 -22.80 -26.12
C THR A 84 8.87 -21.76 -25.74
N VAL A 85 7.84 -22.16 -24.99
CA VAL A 85 6.84 -21.22 -24.48
C VAL A 85 7.45 -20.42 -23.33
N ALA A 86 7.62 -19.11 -23.54
CA ALA A 86 7.95 -18.17 -22.48
C ALA A 86 6.65 -17.67 -21.86
N ASN A 87 6.53 -17.75 -20.53
CA ASN A 87 5.35 -17.21 -19.85
C ASN A 87 5.32 -15.69 -19.98
N GLY A 88 4.12 -15.12 -20.13
CA GLY A 88 3.98 -13.68 -20.02
C GLY A 88 4.37 -13.25 -18.61
N ASN A 89 5.04 -12.11 -18.47
CA ASN A 89 5.60 -11.65 -17.21
C ASN A 89 5.64 -10.12 -17.19
N VAL A 90 4.97 -9.53 -16.21
CA VAL A 90 5.03 -8.08 -15.95
C VAL A 90 5.38 -7.87 -14.48
N THR A 91 6.32 -6.96 -14.22
CA THR A 91 6.87 -6.75 -12.88
C THR A 91 7.25 -5.29 -12.61
N LEU A 92 7.21 -4.88 -11.33
CA LEU A 92 7.79 -3.59 -10.87
C LEU A 92 9.33 -3.58 -10.90
N GLY A 93 9.95 -4.75 -11.06
CA GLY A 93 11.39 -4.90 -11.17
C GLY A 93 11.86 -4.96 -12.61
N ARG A 94 12.97 -5.66 -12.85
CA ARG A 94 13.47 -5.98 -14.18
C ARG A 94 13.52 -7.48 -14.39
N ILE A 95 13.11 -7.94 -15.57
CA ILE A 95 13.30 -9.33 -15.99
C ILE A 95 14.76 -9.56 -16.38
N HIS A 96 15.36 -10.62 -15.84
CA HIS A 96 16.67 -11.14 -16.24
C HIS A 96 16.50 -12.44 -17.05
N MET A 97 16.80 -12.38 -18.33
CA MET A 97 16.79 -13.49 -19.29
C MET A 97 18.18 -14.11 -19.43
N GLY A 98 18.61 -14.85 -18.41
CA GLY A 98 19.93 -15.47 -18.39
C GLY A 98 20.02 -16.78 -19.16
N SER A 99 18.90 -17.46 -19.42
CA SER A 99 18.88 -18.82 -19.98
C SER A 99 17.66 -19.10 -20.87
N THR A 100 17.83 -19.92 -21.92
CA THR A 100 16.73 -20.46 -22.74
C THR A 100 16.00 -21.63 -22.09
N ASN A 101 16.57 -22.26 -21.06
CA ASN A 101 15.84 -23.21 -20.22
C ASN A 101 14.90 -22.43 -19.26
N PRO A 102 13.57 -22.55 -19.39
CA PRO A 102 12.62 -21.73 -18.63
C PRO A 102 12.73 -21.86 -17.11
N THR A 103 13.13 -23.04 -16.61
CA THR A 103 13.25 -23.32 -15.17
C THR A 103 14.63 -23.02 -14.59
N SER A 104 15.54 -22.43 -15.39
CA SER A 104 16.88 -22.07 -14.91
C SER A 104 16.80 -21.00 -13.82
N SER A 105 17.64 -21.12 -12.80
CA SER A 105 17.83 -20.08 -11.78
C SER A 105 18.41 -18.78 -12.34
N ASP A 106 18.92 -18.79 -13.58
CA ASP A 106 19.36 -17.59 -14.28
C ASP A 106 18.21 -16.81 -14.92
N ASN A 107 16.97 -17.30 -14.82
CA ASN A 107 15.77 -16.55 -15.20
C ASN A 107 15.04 -16.08 -13.93
N TYR A 108 14.92 -14.77 -13.75
CA TYR A 108 14.30 -14.17 -12.57
C TYR A 108 13.87 -12.74 -12.82
N ASN A 109 12.93 -12.25 -12.02
CA ASN A 109 12.62 -10.84 -11.88
C ASN A 109 13.41 -10.28 -10.70
N LYS A 110 13.85 -9.03 -10.79
CA LYS A 110 14.68 -8.44 -9.74
C LYS A 110 14.40 -6.95 -9.56
N THR A 111 14.29 -6.52 -8.31
CA THR A 111 14.42 -5.12 -7.95
C THR A 111 15.85 -4.66 -8.18
N VAL A 112 16.05 -3.55 -8.88
CA VAL A 112 17.37 -2.92 -9.05
C VAL A 112 17.40 -1.64 -8.21
N THR A 113 17.90 -1.74 -6.98
CA THR A 113 17.97 -0.59 -6.08
C THR A 113 18.84 0.50 -6.69
N GLY A 114 18.42 1.75 -6.50
CA GLY A 114 19.04 2.90 -7.16
C GLY A 114 18.61 3.15 -8.61
N ASN A 115 17.70 2.34 -9.18
CA ASN A 115 17.08 2.62 -10.46
C ASN A 115 15.55 2.57 -10.37
N SER A 116 14.91 3.74 -10.30
CA SER A 116 13.46 3.89 -10.18
C SER A 116 12.66 3.29 -11.33
N ASN A 117 13.27 3.03 -12.48
CA ASN A 117 12.57 2.35 -13.58
C ASN A 117 12.38 0.84 -13.31
N PHE A 118 13.11 0.27 -12.36
CA PHE A 118 13.12 -1.16 -12.04
C PHE A 118 13.01 -1.40 -10.53
N SER A 119 12.38 -0.47 -9.81
CA SER A 119 12.17 -0.57 -8.37
C SER A 119 11.00 0.32 -7.92
N GLN A 120 10.10 -0.22 -7.09
CA GLN A 120 9.09 0.56 -6.38
C GLN A 120 9.49 0.73 -4.91
N ALA A 121 9.80 1.96 -4.51
CA ALA A 121 10.02 2.27 -3.10
C ALA A 121 8.70 2.14 -2.33
N LEU A 122 8.74 1.44 -1.21
CA LEU A 122 7.61 1.28 -0.31
C LEU A 122 8.12 0.98 1.10
N THR A 123 8.04 1.96 1.99
CA THR A 123 8.45 1.80 3.40
C THR A 123 7.32 1.33 4.31
N ASP A 124 6.07 1.46 3.84
CA ASP A 124 4.89 1.12 4.60
C ASP A 124 4.68 -0.40 4.67
N LYS A 125 3.78 -0.83 5.56
CA LYS A 125 3.46 -2.25 5.80
C LYS A 125 1.99 -2.51 5.48
N PRO A 126 1.62 -2.75 4.22
CA PRO A 126 0.25 -3.07 3.84
C PRO A 126 -0.21 -4.42 4.40
N ASP A 127 -1.50 -4.52 4.74
CA ASP A 127 -2.10 -5.77 5.19
C ASP A 127 -2.31 -6.74 4.02
N SER A 128 -2.73 -6.20 2.87
CA SER A 128 -2.99 -7.01 1.67
C SER A 128 -2.72 -6.25 0.39
N ILE A 129 -2.49 -6.98 -0.70
CA ILE A 129 -2.56 -6.47 -2.06
C ILE A 129 -3.89 -6.92 -2.69
N VAL A 130 -4.54 -6.00 -3.39
CA VAL A 130 -5.79 -6.20 -4.13
C VAL A 130 -5.51 -5.91 -5.59
N TYR A 131 -6.18 -6.65 -6.48
CA TYR A 131 -6.13 -6.40 -7.91
C TYR A 131 -7.34 -7.03 -8.59
N TRP A 132 -7.67 -6.53 -9.78
CA TRP A 132 -8.61 -7.19 -10.68
C TRP A 132 -7.86 -8.01 -11.71
N VAL A 133 -8.39 -9.18 -12.02
CA VAL A 133 -7.77 -10.11 -12.96
C VAL A 133 -8.80 -10.86 -13.80
N LYS A 134 -8.43 -11.15 -15.04
CA LYS A 134 -9.11 -12.10 -15.91
C LYS A 134 -8.08 -13.02 -16.56
N PHE A 135 -8.15 -14.32 -16.28
CA PHE A 135 -7.20 -15.31 -16.81
C PHE A 135 -7.87 -16.30 -17.77
N THR A 136 -7.34 -16.33 -18.99
CA THR A 136 -7.77 -17.17 -20.10
C THR A 136 -6.59 -18.03 -20.55
N PRO A 137 -6.45 -19.28 -20.05
CA PRO A 137 -5.45 -20.21 -20.59
C PRO A 137 -5.85 -20.67 -21.99
N ASN A 138 -4.87 -20.81 -22.89
CA ASN A 138 -5.06 -21.37 -24.22
C ASN A 138 -4.98 -22.91 -24.18
N GLY A 139 -5.98 -23.49 -23.50
CA GLY A 139 -5.99 -24.91 -23.15
C GLY A 139 -5.09 -25.22 -21.95
N GLY A 140 -5.14 -26.48 -21.47
CA GLY A 140 -4.44 -26.89 -20.25
C GLY A 140 -5.13 -26.44 -18.95
N ASN A 141 -4.53 -26.82 -17.81
CA ASN A 141 -5.07 -26.59 -16.46
C ASN A 141 -4.05 -25.91 -15.54
N GLY A 142 -3.10 -25.16 -16.11
CA GLY A 142 -2.10 -24.41 -15.32
C GLY A 142 -2.73 -23.21 -14.63
N ASN A 143 -2.14 -22.79 -13.51
CA ASN A 143 -2.53 -21.58 -12.82
C ASN A 143 -1.67 -20.39 -13.28
N ALA A 144 -2.27 -19.22 -13.41
CA ALA A 144 -1.55 -17.96 -13.43
C ALA A 144 -1.07 -17.63 -12.00
N ARG A 145 -0.14 -16.68 -11.88
CA ARG A 145 0.45 -16.32 -10.59
C ARG A 145 0.66 -14.82 -10.43
N MET A 146 0.32 -14.33 -9.24
CA MET A 146 0.82 -13.07 -8.70
C MET A 146 1.71 -13.37 -7.49
N LYS A 147 2.90 -12.75 -7.44
CA LYS A 147 3.68 -12.67 -6.20
C LYS A 147 4.08 -11.22 -5.94
N ALA A 148 3.80 -10.76 -4.73
CA ALA A 148 4.31 -9.52 -4.18
C ALA A 148 5.26 -9.84 -3.03
N THR A 149 6.44 -9.21 -3.01
CA THR A 149 7.41 -9.33 -1.92
C THR A 149 7.80 -7.96 -1.41
N LEU A 150 7.57 -7.73 -0.12
CA LEU A 150 8.14 -6.61 0.62
C LEU A 150 9.57 -7.00 1.05
N HIS A 151 10.54 -6.12 0.80
CA HIS A 151 11.93 -6.41 1.10
C HIS A 151 12.71 -5.16 1.52
N THR A 152 13.87 -5.41 2.14
CA THR A 152 14.81 -4.36 2.58
C THR A 152 15.42 -3.62 1.39
N ASP A 153 16.29 -2.64 1.65
CA ASP A 153 17.15 -2.00 0.63
C ASP A 153 18.22 -2.99 0.11
N TYR A 154 17.74 -3.96 -0.66
CA TYR A 154 18.51 -5.02 -1.29
C TYR A 154 17.91 -5.30 -2.67
N ASP A 155 18.80 -5.70 -3.56
CA ASP A 155 18.57 -6.11 -4.93
C ASP A 155 17.84 -7.48 -5.01
N TYR A 156 16.65 -7.54 -4.41
CA TYR A 156 15.85 -8.76 -4.24
C TYR A 156 15.39 -9.33 -5.58
N ARG A 157 15.34 -10.66 -5.69
CA ARG A 157 14.90 -11.39 -6.88
C ARG A 157 13.84 -12.45 -6.58
N ASP A 158 12.96 -12.69 -7.55
CA ASP A 158 12.02 -13.82 -7.61
C ASP A 158 12.22 -14.60 -8.94
N PRO A 159 12.44 -15.92 -8.93
CA PRO A 159 12.57 -16.78 -7.76
C PRO A 159 13.75 -16.40 -6.86
N GLU A 160 13.53 -16.56 -5.55
CA GLU A 160 14.50 -16.26 -4.49
C GLU A 160 15.74 -17.12 -4.61
N ASP A 161 16.91 -16.53 -4.34
CA ASP A 161 18.14 -17.26 -4.10
C ASP A 161 18.55 -17.15 -2.63
N ALA A 162 19.64 -17.82 -2.26
CA ALA A 162 20.13 -17.81 -0.88
C ALA A 162 20.47 -16.39 -0.38
N SER A 163 20.91 -15.49 -1.27
CA SER A 163 21.33 -14.14 -0.94
C SER A 163 20.14 -13.20 -0.76
N SER A 164 19.08 -13.37 -1.56
CA SER A 164 17.86 -12.56 -1.49
C SER A 164 16.93 -12.98 -0.37
N SER A 165 17.00 -14.23 0.09
CA SER A 165 16.11 -14.77 1.13
C SER A 165 16.14 -13.97 2.45
N SER A 166 17.31 -13.47 2.86
CA SER A 166 17.45 -12.69 4.10
C SER A 166 16.89 -11.28 4.03
N ALA A 167 16.59 -10.77 2.83
CA ALA A 167 16.03 -9.44 2.62
C ALA A 167 14.50 -9.41 2.69
N VAL A 168 13.83 -10.58 2.70
CA VAL A 168 12.37 -10.68 2.66
C VAL A 168 11.78 -10.22 3.99
N VAL A 169 10.83 -9.29 3.92
CA VAL A 169 10.01 -8.83 5.05
C VAL A 169 8.67 -9.56 5.05
N ALA A 170 7.99 -9.57 3.91
CA ALA A 170 6.69 -10.24 3.76
C ALA A 170 6.41 -10.65 2.33
N THR A 171 5.55 -11.64 2.16
CA THR A 171 5.12 -12.10 0.83
C THR A 171 3.60 -12.24 0.76
N ALA A 172 3.02 -11.87 -0.38
CA ALA A 172 1.67 -12.25 -0.78
C ALA A 172 1.81 -13.07 -2.08
N VAL A 173 1.26 -14.28 -2.11
CA VAL A 173 1.34 -15.19 -3.24
C VAL A 173 -0.05 -15.66 -3.58
N ASP A 174 -0.40 -15.59 -4.84
CA ASP A 174 -1.66 -16.11 -5.35
C ASP A 174 -1.43 -16.87 -6.65
N ASN A 175 -1.83 -18.14 -6.64
CA ASN A 175 -1.83 -18.99 -7.82
C ASN A 175 -3.28 -19.38 -8.07
N TYR A 176 -3.80 -18.97 -9.22
CA TYR A 176 -5.24 -19.07 -9.51
C TYR A 176 -5.49 -19.68 -10.89
N PRO A 177 -6.54 -20.52 -11.01
CA PRO A 177 -6.93 -21.12 -12.28
C PRO A 177 -7.64 -20.09 -13.17
N SER A 178 -8.08 -20.51 -14.35
CA SER A 178 -8.89 -19.66 -15.23
C SER A 178 -10.09 -19.03 -14.50
N THR A 179 -10.30 -17.74 -14.74
CA THR A 179 -11.48 -16.98 -14.26
C THR A 179 -12.71 -17.17 -15.15
N GLN A 180 -12.66 -18.15 -16.07
CA GLN A 180 -13.76 -18.52 -16.97
C GLN A 180 -14.28 -17.34 -17.81
N GLY A 181 -13.37 -16.44 -18.21
CA GLY A 181 -13.68 -15.28 -19.03
C GLY A 181 -14.28 -14.10 -18.26
N ASN A 182 -14.29 -14.13 -16.94
CA ASN A 182 -14.79 -13.05 -16.10
C ASN A 182 -13.65 -12.30 -15.39
N TRP A 183 -13.92 -11.04 -15.06
CA TRP A 183 -13.09 -10.28 -14.14
C TRP A 183 -13.38 -10.68 -12.69
N GLU A 184 -12.34 -11.02 -11.94
CA GLU A 184 -12.39 -11.36 -10.52
C GLU A 184 -11.52 -10.38 -9.74
N ARG A 185 -11.98 -9.98 -8.55
CA ARG A 185 -11.19 -9.14 -7.62
C ARG A 185 -10.53 -10.05 -6.61
N HIS A 186 -9.20 -10.10 -6.64
CA HIS A 186 -8.40 -10.87 -5.70
C HIS A 186 -7.91 -9.97 -4.57
N SER A 187 -7.72 -10.56 -3.39
CA SER A 187 -7.29 -9.85 -2.17
C SER A 187 -6.42 -10.78 -1.34
N ILE A 188 -5.12 -10.53 -1.34
CA ILE A 188 -4.12 -11.47 -0.83
C ILE A 188 -3.37 -10.81 0.31
N ALA A 189 -3.47 -11.39 1.50
CA ALA A 189 -2.81 -10.87 2.69
C ALA A 189 -1.29 -11.06 2.59
N PHE A 190 -0.53 -10.06 3.04
CA PHE A 190 0.91 -10.20 3.22
C PHE A 190 1.21 -11.05 4.46
N ASN A 191 1.99 -12.11 4.27
CA ASN A 191 2.54 -12.89 5.36
C ASN A 191 3.89 -12.30 5.79
N TYR A 192 3.90 -11.63 6.94
CA TYR A 192 5.08 -10.99 7.56
C TYR A 192 5.97 -11.99 8.34
N SER A 193 6.17 -13.20 7.82
CA SER A 193 7.04 -14.21 8.42
C SER A 193 8.48 -14.17 7.88
N GLY A 194 8.83 -13.15 7.08
CA GLY A 194 10.17 -12.99 6.53
C GLY A 194 11.23 -12.74 7.61
N PRO A 195 12.51 -13.06 7.34
CA PRO A 195 13.59 -12.86 8.30
C PRO A 195 13.94 -11.39 8.57
N ALA A 196 13.56 -10.47 7.67
CA ALA A 196 13.79 -9.03 7.83
C ALA A 196 12.56 -8.28 8.37
N THR A 197 12.79 -7.12 8.98
CA THR A 197 11.71 -6.28 9.56
C THR A 197 11.56 -4.92 8.90
N ASP A 198 12.61 -4.44 8.23
CA ASP A 198 12.71 -3.07 7.73
C ASP A 198 12.34 -3.04 6.24
N ASN A 199 11.10 -2.68 5.94
CA ASN A 199 10.62 -2.61 4.56
C ASN A 199 11.14 -1.34 3.87
N ALA A 200 11.61 -1.48 2.63
CA ALA A 200 12.06 -0.36 1.81
C ALA A 200 11.51 -0.40 0.38
N TYR A 201 11.26 -1.59 -0.15
CA TYR A 201 10.84 -1.80 -1.54
C TYR A 201 9.80 -2.92 -1.65
N ILE A 202 9.03 -2.87 -2.73
CA ILE A 202 8.13 -3.95 -3.13
C ILE A 202 8.47 -4.43 -4.54
N LEU A 203 8.55 -5.76 -4.70
CA LEU A 203 8.59 -6.41 -6.01
C LEU A 203 7.27 -7.14 -6.25
N VAL A 204 6.48 -6.67 -7.21
CA VAL A 204 5.26 -7.36 -7.67
C VAL A 204 5.53 -7.97 -9.04
N THR A 205 5.06 -9.20 -9.26
CA THR A 205 5.13 -9.91 -10.54
C THR A 205 3.78 -10.57 -10.82
N PHE A 206 3.28 -10.40 -12.03
CA PHE A 206 2.20 -11.19 -12.61
C PHE A 206 2.75 -12.06 -13.73
N THR A 207 2.30 -13.31 -13.80
CA THR A 207 2.70 -14.23 -14.86
C THR A 207 1.56 -15.15 -15.29
N THR A 208 1.55 -15.52 -16.57
CA THR A 208 0.54 -16.40 -17.17
C THR A 208 0.68 -17.86 -16.71
N ASN A 209 1.77 -18.22 -16.03
CA ASN A 209 1.91 -19.55 -15.42
C ASN A 209 2.75 -19.52 -14.14
N GLU A 210 2.32 -20.25 -13.11
CA GLU A 210 3.05 -20.37 -11.84
C GLU A 210 4.39 -21.12 -11.97
N VAL A 211 4.58 -21.92 -13.03
CA VAL A 211 5.82 -22.66 -13.32
C VAL A 211 6.40 -22.23 -14.66
N GLY A 212 7.67 -21.80 -14.63
CA GLY A 212 8.42 -21.40 -15.82
C GLY A 212 8.39 -22.43 -16.93
N GLY A 213 7.93 -22.03 -18.12
CA GLY A 213 7.89 -22.86 -19.32
C GLY A 213 6.78 -23.90 -19.37
N GLN A 214 5.85 -23.86 -18.40
CA GLN A 214 4.59 -24.59 -18.48
C GLN A 214 3.49 -23.67 -19.03
N GLY A 215 2.32 -24.25 -19.30
CA GLY A 215 1.24 -23.54 -20.00
C GLY A 215 1.35 -23.71 -21.51
N ASN A 216 0.54 -22.94 -22.23
CA ASN A 216 0.47 -22.96 -23.68
C ASN A 216 0.77 -21.58 -24.24
N ASP A 217 1.29 -21.54 -25.47
CA ASP A 217 1.44 -20.30 -26.21
C ASP A 217 0.09 -19.56 -26.30
N ASN A 218 0.08 -18.24 -26.09
CA ASN A 218 -1.13 -17.41 -25.98
C ASN A 218 -2.02 -17.65 -24.74
N ASP A 219 -1.53 -18.28 -23.66
CA ASP A 219 -2.12 -18.06 -22.34
C ASP A 219 -2.13 -16.55 -22.03
N GLU A 220 -3.24 -16.03 -21.52
CA GLU A 220 -3.48 -14.59 -21.37
C GLU A 220 -4.03 -14.23 -19.98
N VAL A 221 -3.41 -13.25 -19.33
CA VAL A 221 -3.90 -12.62 -18.11
C VAL A 221 -4.13 -11.13 -18.38
N LEU A 222 -5.34 -10.62 -18.14
CA LEU A 222 -5.56 -9.18 -18.01
C LEU A 222 -5.52 -8.80 -16.53
N ILE A 223 -4.83 -7.70 -16.21
CA ILE A 223 -4.77 -7.12 -14.85
C ILE A 223 -5.16 -5.65 -14.87
N ASP A 224 -5.79 -5.19 -13.80
CA ASP A 224 -6.27 -3.82 -13.64
C ASP A 224 -6.39 -3.47 -12.14
N ASP A 225 -6.36 -2.17 -11.81
CA ASP A 225 -6.59 -1.60 -10.47
C ASP A 225 -5.85 -2.35 -9.32
N ILE A 226 -4.52 -2.37 -9.36
CA ILE A 226 -3.66 -2.92 -8.30
C ILE A 226 -3.54 -1.91 -7.16
N GLU A 227 -3.95 -2.33 -5.96
CA GLU A 227 -4.01 -1.48 -4.76
C GLU A 227 -3.41 -2.18 -3.54
N LEU A 228 -2.73 -1.42 -2.70
CA LEU A 228 -2.29 -1.84 -1.38
C LEU A 228 -3.34 -1.42 -0.33
N ILE A 229 -3.78 -2.38 0.48
CA ILE A 229 -4.75 -2.13 1.55
C ILE A 229 -4.01 -2.03 2.87
N TYR A 230 -4.30 -0.96 3.60
CA TYR A 230 -3.80 -0.73 4.94
C TYR A 230 -4.99 -0.67 5.88
N ASN A 231 -5.08 -1.66 6.76
CA ASN A 231 -5.96 -1.57 7.91
C ASN A 231 -5.26 -0.69 8.93
N SER A 232 -5.97 0.29 9.45
CA SER A 232 -5.54 1.02 10.64
C SER A 232 -5.64 0.10 11.86
N ASN A 233 -4.71 -0.84 11.98
CA ASN A 233 -4.54 -1.68 13.17
C ASN A 233 -3.90 -0.87 14.32
N ASN A 234 -4.25 0.42 14.47
CA ASN A 234 -4.04 1.16 15.69
C ASN A 234 -5.06 0.71 16.74
N ILE A 235 -4.99 -0.57 17.12
CA ILE A 235 -5.34 -1.01 18.46
C ILE A 235 -4.01 -1.25 19.19
N GLU A 236 -3.13 -0.25 19.20
CA GLU A 236 -2.06 -0.20 20.19
C GLU A 236 -2.70 0.11 21.53
N ASN A 237 -3.02 -0.92 22.34
CA ASN A 237 -3.62 -0.80 23.67
C ASN A 237 -4.66 0.32 23.75
N LEU A 238 -5.93 0.04 23.41
CA LEU A 238 -7.03 0.88 23.88
C LEU A 238 -6.85 1.02 25.40
N ILE A 239 -6.30 2.16 25.83
CA ILE A 239 -6.61 2.69 27.14
C ILE A 239 -8.09 3.00 26.97
N SER A 240 -8.94 2.07 27.41
CA SER A 240 -10.37 2.34 27.36
C SER A 240 -10.62 3.59 28.18
N SER A 241 -11.70 4.31 27.87
CA SER A 241 -12.22 5.35 28.76
C SER A 241 -12.47 4.86 30.19
N ASP A 242 -12.33 3.55 30.49
CA ASP A 242 -12.42 3.02 31.85
C ASP A 242 -11.18 3.36 32.71
N ASP A 243 -10.04 3.69 32.09
CA ASP A 243 -8.81 4.09 32.78
C ASP A 243 -8.59 5.60 32.83
N ILE A 244 -9.44 6.38 32.15
CA ILE A 244 -9.46 7.86 32.18
C ILE A 244 -10.91 8.32 32.37
N ASN A 245 -11.20 8.95 33.50
CA ASN A 245 -12.50 9.57 33.77
C ASN A 245 -12.35 11.10 33.78
N VAL A 246 -13.15 11.77 32.96
CA VAL A 246 -13.29 13.22 33.00
C VAL A 246 -14.65 13.56 33.58
N SER A 247 -14.67 14.39 34.62
CA SER A 247 -15.89 14.80 35.30
C SER A 247 -15.86 16.29 35.61
N ILE A 248 -17.03 16.89 35.83
CA ILE A 248 -17.15 18.30 36.24
C ILE A 248 -17.80 18.39 37.62
N ASP A 249 -17.20 19.19 38.50
CA ASP A 249 -17.84 19.66 39.71
C ASP A 249 -18.51 21.01 39.44
N ASN A 250 -19.84 20.99 39.45
CA ASN A 250 -20.65 22.15 39.16
C ASN A 250 -20.70 23.17 40.32
N PHE A 251 -20.30 22.80 41.53
CA PHE A 251 -20.23 23.73 42.66
C PHE A 251 -18.94 24.55 42.64
N THR A 252 -17.83 23.92 42.25
CA THR A 252 -16.50 24.55 42.22
C THR A 252 -16.08 25.02 40.82
N ASN A 253 -16.87 24.73 39.79
CA ASN A 253 -16.57 24.99 38.38
C ASN A 253 -15.22 24.44 37.95
N GLN A 254 -14.96 23.17 38.28
CA GLN A 254 -13.70 22.49 37.96
C GLN A 254 -13.94 21.21 37.16
N ILE A 255 -13.14 21.01 36.11
CA ILE A 255 -13.06 19.74 35.39
C ILE A 255 -11.91 18.94 36.00
N TYR A 256 -12.20 17.71 36.41
CA TYR A 256 -11.25 16.76 36.94
C TYR A 256 -10.85 15.74 35.87
N PHE A 257 -9.55 15.49 35.76
CA PHE A 257 -8.97 14.48 34.88
C PHE A 257 -8.40 13.37 35.75
N ASN A 258 -9.20 12.34 36.01
CA ASN A 258 -8.78 11.19 36.80
C ASN A 258 -8.25 10.10 35.88
N SER A 259 -7.02 9.66 36.07
CA SER A 259 -6.46 8.57 35.29
C SER A 259 -5.60 7.64 36.13
N LYS A 260 -5.55 6.36 35.74
CA LYS A 260 -4.60 5.37 36.28
C LYS A 260 -3.21 5.49 35.66
N ILE A 261 -3.04 6.36 34.67
CA ILE A 261 -1.78 6.61 33.96
C ILE A 261 -1.46 8.10 33.97
N ASP A 262 -0.19 8.43 33.76
CA ASP A 262 0.23 9.83 33.58
C ASP A 262 -0.24 10.34 32.21
N LEU A 263 -1.04 11.41 32.22
CA LEU A 263 -1.54 12.07 31.03
C LEU A 263 -0.71 13.32 30.75
N ASN A 264 0.27 13.19 29.84
CA ASN A 264 1.07 14.32 29.38
C ASN A 264 0.54 14.80 28.02
N GLY A 265 0.06 16.04 27.97
CA GLY A 265 -0.48 16.60 26.74
C GLY A 265 -1.37 17.81 26.97
N VAL A 266 -2.30 18.02 26.05
CA VAL A 266 -3.22 19.18 26.06
C VAL A 266 -4.67 18.75 26.08
N TYR A 267 -5.53 19.56 26.67
CA TYR A 267 -6.98 19.41 26.57
C TYR A 267 -7.58 20.54 25.73
N LYS A 268 -8.74 20.26 25.13
CA LYS A 268 -9.62 21.23 24.47
C LYS A 268 -11.05 20.95 24.90
N VAL A 269 -11.81 21.99 25.15
CA VAL A 269 -13.25 21.89 25.45
C VAL A 269 -14.03 22.53 24.32
N TYR A 270 -14.98 21.79 23.76
CA TYR A 270 -15.86 22.21 22.69
C TYR A 270 -17.27 22.40 23.24
N ASN A 271 -17.98 23.42 22.77
CA ASN A 271 -19.42 23.53 22.99
C ASN A 271 -20.20 22.62 22.02
N SER A 272 -21.53 22.56 22.17
CA SER A 272 -22.41 21.72 21.35
C SER A 272 -22.45 22.07 19.85
N VAL A 273 -21.92 23.23 19.45
CA VAL A 273 -21.78 23.64 18.04
C VAL A 273 -20.36 23.45 17.50
N GLY A 274 -19.48 22.77 18.26
CA GLY A 274 -18.12 22.41 17.84
C GLY A 274 -17.10 23.54 17.94
N GLN A 275 -17.40 24.65 18.63
CA GLN A 275 -16.43 25.73 18.87
C GLN A 275 -15.58 25.42 20.11
N ILE A 276 -14.27 25.67 20.01
CA ILE A 276 -13.36 25.57 21.17
C ILE A 276 -13.65 26.72 22.12
N VAL A 277 -14.06 26.40 23.34
CA VAL A 277 -14.35 27.38 24.41
C VAL A 277 -13.24 27.47 25.46
N GLN A 278 -12.36 26.47 25.52
CA GLN A 278 -11.21 26.44 26.42
C GLN A 278 -10.15 25.43 25.90
N SER A 279 -8.87 25.68 26.20
CA SER A 279 -7.79 24.73 25.97
C SER A 279 -6.61 25.00 26.89
N GLY A 280 -5.78 24.01 27.16
CA GLY A 280 -4.56 24.16 27.97
C GLY A 280 -3.79 22.86 28.09
N GLU A 281 -2.74 22.85 28.91
CA GLU A 281 -2.06 21.62 29.30
C GLU A 281 -2.92 20.80 30.26
N ILE A 282 -2.80 19.47 30.19
CA ILE A 282 -3.52 18.57 31.09
C ILE A 282 -2.91 18.69 32.49
N SER A 283 -3.77 18.92 33.48
CA SER A 283 -3.48 18.86 34.90
C SER A 283 -4.58 18.05 35.59
N ASN A 284 -4.40 17.66 36.86
CA ASN A 284 -5.43 16.88 37.58
C ASN A 284 -6.78 17.60 37.67
N THR A 285 -6.76 18.94 37.71
CA THR A 285 -7.95 19.79 37.70
C THR A 285 -7.70 21.06 36.90
N VAL A 286 -8.75 21.58 36.25
CA VAL A 286 -8.75 22.89 35.58
C VAL A 286 -10.05 23.64 35.89
N CYS A 287 -9.98 24.96 36.09
CA CYS A 287 -11.18 25.79 36.23
C CYS A 287 -11.94 25.87 34.91
N PHE A 288 -13.27 25.85 34.97
CA PHE A 288 -14.18 25.87 33.82
C PHE A 288 -15.42 26.74 34.11
N GLU A 289 -15.25 28.05 33.95
CA GLU A 289 -16.29 29.06 34.16
C GLU A 289 -16.99 29.38 32.83
N LYS A 290 -17.82 28.45 32.36
CA LYS A 290 -18.66 28.63 31.16
C LYS A 290 -20.14 28.52 31.53
N GLU A 291 -20.99 29.05 30.65
CA GLU A 291 -22.44 28.98 30.78
C GLU A 291 -22.93 27.53 30.87
N PRO A 292 -24.07 27.28 31.53
CA PRO A 292 -24.67 25.93 31.60
C PRO A 292 -24.88 25.32 30.21
N GLY A 293 -24.63 24.02 30.08
CA GLY A 293 -24.73 23.32 28.80
C GLY A 293 -23.90 22.03 28.71
N ILE A 294 -24.02 21.37 27.56
CA ILE A 294 -23.22 20.19 27.22
C ILE A 294 -21.91 20.64 26.56
N TYR A 295 -20.81 20.06 27.02
CA TYR A 295 -19.48 20.30 26.48
C TYR A 295 -18.77 18.98 26.20
N PHE A 296 -17.92 18.99 25.19
CA PHE A 296 -17.07 17.85 24.81
C PHE A 296 -15.62 18.17 25.16
N VAL A 297 -15.03 17.39 26.04
CA VAL A 297 -13.63 17.53 26.45
C VAL A 297 -12.80 16.55 25.63
N HIS A 298 -11.89 17.08 24.83
CA HIS A 298 -10.92 16.29 24.07
C HIS A 298 -9.56 16.38 24.75
N LEU A 299 -8.97 15.25 25.05
CA LEU A 299 -7.58 15.13 25.49
C LEU A 299 -6.73 14.69 24.31
N ASN A 300 -5.62 15.37 24.07
CA ASN A 300 -4.55 14.88 23.21
C ASN A 300 -3.34 14.62 24.10
N ALA A 301 -3.19 13.36 24.51
CA ALA A 301 -2.17 12.92 25.46
C ALA A 301 -1.53 11.63 24.97
N ASN A 302 -0.22 11.48 25.15
CA ASN A 302 0.52 10.26 24.79
C ASN A 302 0.23 9.79 23.34
N ASN A 303 0.16 10.74 22.39
CA ASN A 303 -0.21 10.54 20.98
C ASN A 303 -1.60 9.93 20.72
N LYS A 304 -2.51 10.00 21.71
CA LYS A 304 -3.89 9.51 21.61
C LYS A 304 -4.88 10.64 21.86
N VAL A 305 -6.04 10.54 21.20
CA VAL A 305 -7.16 11.43 21.39
C VAL A 305 -8.25 10.72 22.18
N TYR A 306 -8.67 11.32 23.30
CA TYR A 306 -9.80 10.85 24.12
C TYR A 306 -10.89 11.91 24.12
N SER A 307 -12.15 11.50 24.07
CA SER A 307 -13.30 12.41 24.07
C SER A 307 -14.28 12.04 25.18
N PHE A 308 -14.71 13.05 25.93
CA PHE A 308 -15.64 12.90 27.04
C PHE A 308 -16.75 13.94 26.95
N GLU A 309 -17.95 13.57 27.36
CA GLU A 309 -19.06 14.51 27.53
C GLU A 309 -19.14 14.95 29.00
N ILE A 310 -19.29 16.25 29.23
CA ILE A 310 -19.57 16.82 30.55
C ILE A 310 -20.78 17.74 30.48
N PHE A 311 -21.55 17.78 31.58
CA PHE A 311 -22.73 18.63 31.71
C PHE A 311 -22.50 19.70 32.78
N LYS A 312 -22.47 20.97 32.35
CA LYS A 312 -22.40 22.14 33.22
C LYS A 312 -23.82 22.55 33.62
N ASN A 313 -24.08 22.55 34.92
CA ASN A 313 -25.30 23.09 35.54
C ASN A 313 -25.16 24.59 35.81
#